data_AF-A0A3E0GVU8-F1
#
_entry.id   AF-A0A3E0GVU8-F1
#
_cell.length_a   1.000
_cell.length_b   1.000
_cell.length_c   1.000
_cell.angle_alpha   90.00
_cell.angle_beta   90.00
_cell.angle_gamma   90.00
#
_symmetry.space_group_name_H-M   'P 1'
#
loop_
_entity.id
_entity.type
_entity.pdbx_description
1 polymer ?
#
loop_
_entity_poly.entity_id
_entity_poly.type
_entity_poly.pdbx_seq_one_letter_code
_entity_poly.pdbx_strand_id
1 'polypeptide(L)'
;MLPKDRDLVRWLLTVGACYLACALVLVLLAGDDALRVLGYVVDVPMAVLAGAVLVRVTRLRQLQRRTRLRPALLAPQLAAGIALAGVPDVRVRVGSRSVGSSYRAGRHGVVLLNDTLLDRIPLATTFVVAHELAHLARHDTLRQTVVAVYLLTISALSLWVLPWQVAAGVAGIALALAVTYTWMRELECDRIASRCAGQRSGVAAMDAFTKWRVRNPLRRLWGAFSHPPMSLRRNAVLDPERMTGWFGPKD
;
A
#
# COMPACT_ATOMS: atom_id res chain seq x y z
N MET A 1 5.89 -3.43 -17.12
CA MET A 1 7.16 -2.77 -16.73
C MET A 1 7.02 -2.30 -15.28
N LEU A 2 8.03 -2.50 -14.42
CA LEU A 2 7.96 -2.02 -13.02
C LEU A 2 8.23 -0.51 -12.96
N PRO A 3 7.56 0.25 -12.08
CA PRO A 3 7.73 1.69 -12.00
C PRO A 3 9.14 2.05 -11.53
N LYS A 4 9.65 3.16 -12.07
CA LYS A 4 10.99 3.67 -11.75
C LYS A 4 10.92 4.74 -10.66
N ASP A 5 12.05 5.05 -10.03
CA ASP A 5 12.13 6.10 -9.00
C ASP A 5 11.63 7.47 -9.49
N ARG A 6 11.79 7.77 -10.79
CA ARG A 6 11.26 9.00 -11.40
C ARG A 6 9.72 9.10 -11.30
N ASP A 7 9.02 7.97 -11.35
CA ASP A 7 7.56 7.93 -11.24
C ASP A 7 7.12 8.23 -9.80
N LEU A 8 7.92 7.83 -8.81
CA LEU A 8 7.69 8.20 -7.41
C LEU A 8 7.84 9.71 -7.20
N VAL A 9 8.89 10.33 -7.74
CA VAL A 9 9.11 11.78 -7.59
C VAL A 9 7.94 12.56 -8.21
N ARG A 10 7.54 12.22 -9.44
CA ARG A 10 6.38 12.86 -10.09
C ARG A 10 5.11 12.71 -9.26
N TRP A 11 4.85 11.50 -8.77
CA TRP A 11 3.70 11.22 -7.92
C TRP A 11 3.73 12.05 -6.62
N LEU A 12 4.90 12.15 -5.96
CA LEU A 12 5.06 12.95 -4.74
C LEU A 12 4.83 14.44 -5.00
N LEU A 13 5.32 14.97 -6.11
CA LEU A 13 5.08 16.36 -6.50
C LEU A 13 3.59 16.62 -6.74
N THR A 14 2.91 15.74 -7.46
CA THR A 14 1.47 15.88 -7.72
C THR A 14 0.66 15.82 -6.42
N VAL A 15 0.88 14.80 -5.59
CA VAL A 15 0.14 14.65 -4.32
C VAL A 15 0.47 15.77 -3.34
N GLY A 16 1.74 16.20 -3.28
CA GLY A 16 2.18 17.34 -2.48
C GLY A 16 1.54 18.65 -2.93
N ALA A 17 1.47 18.93 -4.24
CA ALA A 17 0.80 20.11 -4.76
C ALA A 17 -0.69 20.13 -4.43
N CYS A 18 -1.39 19.00 -4.58
CA CYS A 18 -2.80 18.88 -4.18
C CYS A 18 -2.98 19.12 -2.67
N TYR A 19 -2.10 18.56 -1.84
CA TYR A 19 -2.12 18.79 -0.40
C TYR A 19 -1.94 20.26 -0.04
N LEU A 20 -0.93 20.93 -0.63
CA LEU A 20 -0.65 22.34 -0.39
C LEU A 20 -1.80 23.25 -0.86
N ALA A 21 -2.45 22.92 -1.98
CA ALA A 21 -3.63 23.65 -2.44
C ALA A 21 -4.80 23.55 -1.44
N CYS A 22 -5.10 22.34 -0.94
CA CYS A 22 -6.13 22.17 0.09
C CYS A 22 -5.76 22.88 1.40
N ALA A 23 -4.49 22.80 1.81
CA ALA A 23 -4.00 23.44 3.01
C ALA A 23 -4.06 24.97 2.92
N LEU A 24 -3.74 25.55 1.76
CA LEU A 24 -3.85 26.99 1.52
C LEU A 24 -5.29 27.48 1.72
N VAL A 25 -6.28 26.72 1.24
CA VAL A 25 -7.69 27.05 1.47
C VAL A 25 -8.00 27.10 2.98
N LEU A 26 -7.53 26.13 3.76
CA LEU A 26 -7.73 26.14 5.22
C LEU A 26 -7.01 27.31 5.90
N VAL A 27 -5.79 27.65 5.48
CA VAL A 27 -5.04 28.81 6.01
C VAL A 27 -5.80 30.11 5.73
N LEU A 28 -6.32 30.29 4.52
CA LEU A 28 -7.09 31.48 4.15
C LEU A 28 -8.41 31.59 4.92
N LEU A 29 -9.03 30.46 5.28
CA LEU A 29 -10.28 30.43 6.05
C LEU A 29 -10.07 30.54 7.57
N ALA A 30 -8.83 30.39 8.06
CA ALA A 30 -8.52 30.35 9.49
C ALA A 30 -8.52 31.73 10.19
N GLY A 31 -8.60 32.84 9.43
CA GLY A 31 -8.59 34.19 9.99
C GLY A 31 -7.37 34.46 10.87
N ASP A 32 -7.59 34.83 12.13
CA ASP A 32 -6.52 35.15 13.09
C ASP A 32 -5.60 33.96 13.43
N ASP A 33 -6.08 32.72 13.24
CA ASP A 33 -5.28 31.51 13.47
C ASP A 33 -4.46 31.06 12.23
N ALA A 34 -4.45 31.82 11.13
CA ALA A 34 -3.79 31.44 9.88
C ALA A 34 -2.33 31.01 10.03
N LEU A 35 -1.53 31.73 10.83
CA LEU A 35 -0.12 31.38 11.07
C LEU A 35 0.02 30.06 11.84
N ARG A 36 -0.88 29.77 12.79
CA ARG A 36 -0.87 28.49 13.52
C ARG A 36 -1.25 27.34 12.60
N VAL A 37 -2.31 27.51 11.82
CA VAL A 37 -2.74 26.50 10.83
C VAL A 37 -1.63 26.22 9.83
N LEU A 38 -0.96 27.26 9.32
CA LEU A 38 0.21 27.11 8.43
C LEU A 38 1.34 26.32 9.11
N GLY A 39 1.65 26.60 10.37
CA GLY A 39 2.61 25.83 11.15
C GLY A 39 2.24 24.34 11.21
N TYR A 40 0.99 24.01 11.56
CA TYR A 40 0.54 22.62 11.62
C TYR A 40 0.53 21.90 10.27
N VAL A 41 0.25 22.61 9.17
CA VAL A 41 0.32 22.09 7.80
C VAL A 41 1.73 21.62 7.46
N VAL A 42 2.77 22.28 7.97
CA VAL A 42 4.16 21.92 7.68
C VAL A 42 4.70 20.94 8.73
N ASP A 43 4.57 21.29 10.01
CA ASP A 43 5.25 20.60 11.10
C ASP A 43 4.70 19.20 11.33
N VAL A 44 3.37 19.01 11.27
CA VAL A 44 2.75 17.70 11.54
C VAL A 44 3.14 16.68 10.48
N PRO A 45 2.98 16.93 9.17
CA PRO A 45 3.42 15.97 8.18
C PRO A 45 4.92 15.69 8.23
N MET A 46 5.75 16.71 8.42
CA MET A 46 7.20 16.55 8.51
C MET A 46 7.59 15.67 9.70
N ALA A 47 7.05 15.94 10.89
CA ALA A 47 7.33 15.15 12.10
C ALA A 47 6.85 13.70 11.95
N VAL A 48 5.63 13.47 11.46
CA VAL A 48 5.07 12.12 11.31
C VAL A 48 5.80 11.32 10.23
N LEU A 49 6.16 11.94 9.11
CA LEU A 49 6.94 11.28 8.05
C LEU A 49 8.36 10.94 8.52
N ALA A 50 9.02 11.85 9.23
CA ALA A 50 10.33 11.57 9.84
C ALA A 50 10.26 10.40 10.82
N GLY A 51 9.27 10.40 11.72
CA GLY A 51 9.01 9.29 12.64
C GLY A 51 8.73 7.97 11.91
N ALA A 52 7.91 7.99 10.86
CA ALA A 52 7.61 6.81 10.06
C ALA A 52 8.85 6.24 9.36
N VAL A 53 9.77 7.09 8.87
CA VAL A 53 11.05 6.65 8.32
C VAL A 53 11.91 5.97 9.38
N LEU A 54 12.05 6.56 10.57
CA LEU A 54 12.80 5.97 11.68
C LEU A 54 12.23 4.61 12.10
N VAL A 55 10.91 4.51 12.27
CA VAL A 55 10.22 3.26 12.61
C VAL A 55 10.45 2.19 11.54
N ARG A 56 10.47 2.55 10.25
CA ARG A 56 10.74 1.59 9.17
C ARG A 56 12.18 1.09 9.18
N VAL A 57 13.15 1.98 9.35
CA VAL A 57 14.57 1.62 9.40
C VAL A 57 14.84 0.71 10.59
N THR A 58 14.31 1.03 11.77
CA THR A 58 14.46 0.20 12.97
C THR A 58 13.80 -1.16 12.80
N ARG A 59 12.56 -1.19 12.27
CA ARG A 59 11.85 -2.45 11.99
C ARG A 59 12.56 -3.32 10.97
N LEU A 60 13.10 -2.74 9.89
CA LEU A 60 13.85 -3.49 8.89
C LEU A 60 15.12 -4.11 9.50
N ARG A 61 15.88 -3.34 10.27
CA ARG A 61 17.06 -3.84 11.00
C ARG A 61 16.67 -4.98 11.96
N GLN A 62 15.56 -4.85 12.67
CA GLN A 62 15.06 -5.90 13.55
C GLN A 62 14.70 -7.17 12.77
N LEU A 63 13.99 -7.04 11.64
CA LEU A 63 13.61 -8.17 10.79
C LEU A 63 14.82 -8.87 10.17
N GLN A 64 15.84 -8.11 9.78
CA GLN A 64 17.10 -8.67 9.26
C GLN A 64 17.86 -9.48 10.32
N ARG A 65 17.79 -9.07 11.58
CA ARG A 65 18.44 -9.76 12.71
C ARG A 65 17.65 -10.95 13.26
N ARG A 66 16.36 -11.09 12.94
CA ARG A 66 15.54 -12.20 13.48
C ARG A 66 15.94 -13.54 12.86
N THR A 67 16.54 -14.40 13.69
CA THR A 67 16.95 -15.77 13.33
C THR A 67 15.79 -16.75 13.19
N ARG A 68 14.66 -16.49 13.86
CA ARG A 68 13.43 -17.32 13.76
C ARG A 68 12.83 -17.33 12.35
N LEU A 69 13.18 -16.37 11.50
CA LEU A 69 12.68 -16.28 10.13
C LEU A 69 13.67 -16.98 9.19
N ARG A 70 13.22 -18.05 8.53
CA ARG A 70 14.04 -18.87 7.64
C ARG A 70 14.19 -18.19 6.27
N PRO A 71 15.38 -18.15 5.66
CA PRO A 71 15.54 -17.62 4.31
C PRO A 71 14.80 -18.52 3.31
N ALA A 72 14.12 -17.91 2.33
CA ALA A 72 13.58 -18.60 1.16
C ALA A 72 14.25 -18.08 -0.09
N LEU A 73 14.48 -18.97 -1.06
CA LEU A 73 15.04 -18.60 -2.35
C LEU A 73 13.97 -17.89 -3.17
N LEU A 74 14.32 -16.71 -3.68
CA LEU A 74 13.52 -16.00 -4.65
C LEU A 74 13.85 -16.54 -6.05
N ALA A 75 12.83 -16.77 -6.87
CA ALA A 75 13.05 -17.16 -8.26
C ALA A 75 13.93 -16.10 -8.97
N PRO A 76 14.99 -16.49 -9.71
CA PRO A 76 15.96 -15.56 -10.29
C PRO A 76 15.33 -14.45 -11.15
N GLN A 77 14.27 -14.79 -11.90
CA GLN A 77 13.53 -13.86 -12.75
C GLN A 77 12.82 -12.76 -11.94
N LEU A 78 12.25 -13.11 -10.79
CA LEU A 78 11.61 -12.13 -9.87
C LEU A 78 12.67 -11.26 -9.18
N ALA A 79 13.82 -11.85 -8.81
CA ALA A 79 14.93 -11.11 -8.22
C ALA A 79 15.48 -10.06 -9.20
N ALA A 80 15.70 -10.45 -10.47
CA ALA A 80 16.18 -9.55 -11.51
C ALA A 80 15.19 -8.40 -11.79
N GLY A 81 13.90 -8.70 -11.88
CA GLY A 81 12.86 -7.67 -12.07
C GLY A 81 12.87 -6.61 -10.96
N ILE A 82 13.03 -7.04 -9.70
CA ILE A 82 12.99 -6.14 -8.55
C ILE A 82 14.28 -5.33 -8.39
N ALA A 83 15.43 -5.90 -8.75
CA ALA A 83 16.67 -5.15 -8.85
C ALA A 83 16.55 -4.00 -9.87
N LEU A 84 15.91 -4.25 -11.02
CA LEU A 84 15.65 -3.23 -12.05
C LEU A 84 14.66 -2.15 -11.58
N ALA A 85 13.80 -2.46 -10.60
CA ALA A 85 12.90 -1.50 -9.96
C ALA A 85 13.55 -0.71 -8.80
N GLY A 86 14.87 -0.79 -8.64
CA GLY A 86 15.63 -0.02 -7.65
C GLY A 86 15.76 -0.67 -6.27
N VAL A 87 15.42 -1.96 -6.13
CA VAL A 87 15.59 -2.71 -4.87
C VAL A 87 16.53 -3.91 -5.10
N PRO A 88 17.86 -3.68 -5.16
CA PRO A 88 18.82 -4.74 -5.47
C PRO A 88 19.01 -5.75 -4.33
N ASP A 89 18.74 -5.41 -3.07
CA ASP A 89 18.87 -6.33 -1.93
C ASP A 89 17.48 -6.65 -1.36
N VAL A 90 16.82 -7.65 -1.95
CA VAL A 90 15.56 -8.19 -1.42
C VAL A 90 15.76 -9.58 -0.85
N ARG A 91 15.33 -9.76 0.40
CA ARG A 91 15.36 -11.05 1.10
C ARG A 91 13.95 -11.55 1.31
N VAL A 92 13.68 -12.78 0.88
CA VAL A 92 12.43 -13.47 1.22
C VAL A 92 12.68 -14.29 2.47
N ARG A 93 11.79 -14.16 3.46
CA ARG A 93 11.82 -14.96 4.67
C ARG A 93 10.47 -15.60 4.97
N VAL A 94 10.51 -16.74 5.64
CA VAL A 94 9.34 -17.51 6.03
C VAL A 94 9.26 -17.63 7.55
N GLY A 95 8.05 -17.77 8.08
CA GLY A 95 7.76 -17.75 9.52
C GLY A 95 6.86 -16.60 9.96
N SER A 96 6.24 -15.89 9.01
CA SER A 96 5.30 -14.83 9.33
C SER A 96 3.94 -15.38 9.77
N ARG A 97 3.25 -14.65 10.65
CA ARG A 97 1.82 -14.88 10.93
C ARG A 97 0.92 -14.34 9.83
N SER A 98 1.36 -13.34 9.08
CA SER A 98 0.62 -12.83 7.92
C SER A 98 0.84 -13.72 6.70
N VAL A 99 -0.16 -13.78 5.82
CA VAL A 99 -0.10 -14.49 4.53
C VAL A 99 1.10 -14.02 3.70
N GLY A 100 1.22 -12.70 3.55
CA GLY A 100 2.35 -11.98 2.99
C GLY A 100 2.53 -10.67 3.75
N SER A 101 3.74 -10.14 3.74
CA SER A 101 3.99 -8.73 4.05
C SER A 101 5.33 -8.30 3.50
N SER A 102 5.46 -7.03 3.17
CA SER A 102 6.67 -6.46 2.59
C SER A 102 7.11 -5.22 3.37
N TYR A 103 8.43 -5.06 3.50
CA TYR A 103 9.07 -3.92 4.16
C TYR A 103 10.22 -3.41 3.30
N ARG A 104 10.28 -2.09 3.10
CA ARG A 104 11.36 -1.43 2.36
C ARG A 104 11.97 -0.30 3.17
N ALA A 105 13.29 -0.18 3.12
CA ALA A 105 14.00 1.06 3.47
C ALA A 105 15.14 1.29 2.47
N GLY A 106 15.02 2.33 1.65
CA GLY A 106 15.98 2.62 0.58
C GLY A 106 16.10 1.46 -0.41
N ARG A 107 17.34 0.96 -0.57
CA ARG A 107 17.72 -0.12 -1.51
C ARG A 107 17.49 -1.54 -0.95
N HIS A 108 17.05 -1.64 0.30
CA HIS A 108 16.86 -2.91 1.00
C HIS A 108 15.37 -3.22 1.18
N GLY A 109 15.00 -4.47 0.88
CA GLY A 109 13.64 -4.98 1.04
C GLY A 109 13.61 -6.32 1.75
N VAL A 110 12.54 -6.58 2.49
CA VAL A 110 12.24 -7.89 3.07
C VAL A 110 10.80 -8.25 2.75
N VAL A 111 10.60 -9.44 2.17
CA VAL A 111 9.28 -10.07 2.02
C VAL A 111 9.17 -11.16 3.07
N LEU A 112 8.08 -11.16 3.82
CA LEU A 112 7.76 -12.17 4.82
C LEU A 112 6.56 -12.99 4.35
N LEU A 113 6.69 -14.31 4.36
CA LEU A 113 5.65 -15.26 3.98
C LEU A 113 5.24 -16.13 5.16
N ASN A 114 4.01 -16.61 5.13
CA ASN A 114 3.54 -17.64 6.04
C ASN A 114 4.09 -19.02 5.63
N ASP A 115 4.58 -19.81 6.59
CA ASP A 115 5.07 -21.17 6.32
C ASP A 115 3.95 -22.07 5.74
N THR A 116 2.73 -21.97 6.27
CA THR A 116 1.62 -22.86 5.88
C THR A 116 1.11 -22.63 4.46
N LEU A 117 1.32 -21.44 3.89
CA LEU A 117 0.95 -21.12 2.51
C LEU A 117 1.89 -21.83 1.52
N LEU A 118 3.20 -21.80 1.80
CA LEU A 118 4.22 -22.46 0.99
C LEU A 118 3.98 -23.95 0.88
N ASP A 119 3.69 -24.60 2.01
CA ASP A 119 3.56 -26.06 2.07
C ASP A 119 2.28 -26.56 1.41
N ARG A 120 1.19 -25.79 1.47
CA ARG A 120 -0.13 -26.23 1.03
C ARG A 120 -0.45 -25.90 -0.42
N ILE A 121 0.00 -24.74 -0.91
CA ILE A 121 -0.37 -24.25 -2.25
C ILE A 121 0.84 -23.55 -2.89
N PRO A 122 1.85 -24.31 -3.38
CA PRO A 122 3.07 -23.75 -3.95
C PRO A 122 2.79 -22.77 -5.12
N LEU A 123 1.82 -23.10 -5.98
CA LEU A 123 1.44 -22.26 -7.12
C LEU A 123 0.92 -20.88 -6.69
N ALA A 124 0.10 -20.83 -5.62
CA ALA A 124 -0.40 -19.56 -5.07
C ALA A 124 0.73 -18.74 -4.44
N THR A 125 1.75 -19.40 -3.90
CA THR A 125 2.87 -18.72 -3.24
C THR A 125 3.68 -17.88 -4.21
N THR A 126 3.90 -18.34 -5.44
CA THR A 126 4.58 -17.55 -6.48
C THR A 126 3.86 -16.22 -6.74
N PHE A 127 2.52 -16.26 -6.79
CA PHE A 127 1.72 -15.04 -6.94
C PHE A 127 1.82 -14.13 -5.71
N VAL A 128 1.71 -14.67 -4.50
CA VAL A 128 1.82 -13.88 -3.26
C VAL A 128 3.18 -13.20 -3.16
N VAL A 129 4.27 -13.91 -3.49
CA VAL A 129 5.61 -13.31 -3.54
C VAL A 129 5.67 -12.18 -4.55
N ALA A 130 5.17 -12.40 -5.77
CA ALA A 130 5.16 -11.37 -6.80
C ALA A 130 4.32 -10.14 -6.40
N HIS A 131 3.20 -10.34 -5.69
CA HIS A 131 2.35 -9.27 -5.15
C HIS A 131 3.09 -8.44 -4.09
N GLU A 132 3.74 -9.08 -3.11
CA GLU A 132 4.53 -8.39 -2.09
C GLU A 132 5.73 -7.64 -2.69
N LEU A 133 6.36 -8.23 -3.71
CA LEU A 133 7.43 -7.58 -4.46
C LEU A 133 6.92 -6.35 -5.24
N ALA A 134 5.70 -6.40 -5.78
CA ALA A 134 5.08 -5.25 -6.43
C ALA A 134 4.88 -4.08 -5.46
N HIS A 135 4.47 -4.34 -4.21
CA HIS A 135 4.42 -3.30 -3.17
C HIS A 135 5.78 -2.65 -2.92
N LEU A 136 6.86 -3.45 -2.86
CA LEU A 136 8.22 -2.93 -2.70
C LEU A 136 8.62 -2.03 -3.88
N ALA A 137 8.42 -2.51 -5.12
CA ALA A 137 8.78 -1.78 -6.33
C ALA A 137 8.03 -0.43 -6.43
N ARG A 138 6.74 -0.42 -6.10
CA ARG A 138 5.87 0.77 -6.16
C ARG A 138 6.04 1.74 -5.00
N HIS A 139 6.89 1.42 -4.03
CA HIS A 139 7.06 2.20 -2.81
C HIS A 139 5.74 2.39 -2.04
N ASP A 140 4.86 1.39 -2.10
CA ASP A 140 3.47 1.51 -1.66
C ASP A 140 3.36 1.88 -0.18
N THR A 141 4.25 1.36 0.67
CA THR A 141 4.29 1.76 2.08
C THR A 141 4.54 3.26 2.23
N LEU A 142 5.52 3.83 1.50
CA LEU A 142 5.81 5.28 1.54
C LEU A 142 4.61 6.09 1.04
N ARG A 143 4.10 5.73 -0.14
CA ARG A 143 2.97 6.43 -0.75
C ARG A 143 1.73 6.40 0.15
N GLN A 144 1.42 5.25 0.75
CA GLN A 144 0.32 5.09 1.70
C GLN A 144 0.50 5.96 2.95
N THR A 145 1.71 6.03 3.52
CA THR A 145 1.95 6.91 4.68
C THR A 145 1.81 8.37 4.31
N VAL A 146 2.33 8.80 3.15
CA VAL A 146 2.17 10.20 2.69
C VAL A 146 0.69 10.55 2.52
N VAL A 147 -0.08 9.72 1.81
CA VAL A 147 -1.53 9.93 1.62
C VAL A 147 -2.26 9.94 2.96
N ALA A 148 -2.00 8.98 3.84
CA ALA A 148 -2.66 8.91 5.14
C ALA A 148 -2.38 10.15 5.99
N VAL A 149 -1.11 10.59 6.06
CA VAL A 149 -0.71 11.78 6.82
C VAL A 149 -1.40 13.02 6.25
N TYR A 150 -1.35 13.25 4.95
CA TYR A 150 -2.00 14.40 4.33
C TYR A 150 -3.50 14.43 4.55
N LEU A 151 -4.19 13.31 4.33
CA LEU A 151 -5.65 13.23 4.54
C LEU A 151 -6.02 13.43 6.01
N LEU A 152 -5.26 12.86 6.95
CA LEU A 152 -5.51 13.03 8.38
C LEU A 152 -5.25 14.48 8.82
N THR A 153 -4.17 15.11 8.38
CA THR A 153 -3.85 16.50 8.70
C THR A 153 -4.92 17.44 8.17
N ILE A 154 -5.33 17.31 6.90
CA ILE A 154 -6.42 18.13 6.32
C ILE A 154 -7.72 17.91 7.09
N SER A 155 -8.07 16.67 7.41
CA SER A 155 -9.31 16.35 8.14
C SER A 155 -9.31 16.95 9.56
N ALA A 156 -8.20 16.83 10.28
CA ALA A 156 -8.05 17.38 11.63
C ALA A 156 -8.10 18.91 11.63
N LEU A 157 -7.41 19.57 10.70
CA LEU A 157 -7.43 21.02 10.58
C LEU A 157 -8.81 21.53 10.12
N SER A 158 -9.50 20.77 9.27
CA SER A 158 -10.86 21.11 8.86
C SER A 158 -11.84 21.13 10.04
N LEU A 159 -11.69 20.22 11.01
CA LEU A 159 -12.50 20.23 12.24
C LEU A 159 -12.24 21.44 13.13
N TRP A 160 -11.05 22.04 13.04
CA TRP A 160 -10.72 23.27 13.77
C TRP A 160 -11.19 24.51 13.02
N VAL A 161 -10.95 24.59 11.71
CA VAL A 161 -11.18 25.81 10.91
C VAL A 161 -12.62 25.94 10.43
N LEU A 162 -13.32 24.84 10.15
CA LEU A 162 -14.62 24.85 9.48
C LEU A 162 -15.76 24.50 10.44
N PRO A 163 -17.01 24.93 10.14
CA PRO A 163 -18.19 24.41 10.82
C PRO A 163 -18.24 22.88 10.75
N TRP A 164 -18.68 22.24 11.85
CA TRP A 164 -18.56 20.79 12.01
C TRP A 164 -19.23 19.98 10.89
N GLN A 165 -20.30 20.49 10.27
CA GLN A 165 -20.98 19.83 9.15
C GLN A 165 -20.10 19.78 7.90
N VAL A 166 -19.43 20.88 7.59
CA VAL A 166 -18.51 20.97 6.44
C VAL A 166 -17.28 20.12 6.72
N ALA A 167 -16.72 20.20 7.93
CA ALA A 167 -15.60 19.37 8.35
C ALA A 167 -15.91 17.86 8.29
N ALA A 168 -17.13 17.46 8.68
CA ALA A 168 -17.59 16.08 8.56
C ALA A 168 -17.68 15.64 7.08
N GLY A 169 -18.12 16.53 6.18
CA GLY A 169 -18.09 16.30 4.74
C GLY A 169 -16.67 16.08 4.21
N VAL A 170 -15.71 16.93 4.62
CA VAL A 170 -14.29 16.78 4.27
C VAL A 170 -13.73 15.45 4.77
N ALA A 171 -14.00 15.08 6.02
CA ALA A 171 -13.57 13.81 6.59
C ALA A 171 -14.16 12.60 5.83
N GLY A 172 -15.43 12.67 5.43
CA GLY A 172 -16.09 11.65 4.61
C GLY A 172 -15.43 11.49 3.23
N ILE A 173 -15.13 12.59 2.55
CA ILE A 173 -14.40 12.59 1.26
C ILE A 173 -12.99 12.02 1.45
N ALA A 174 -12.28 12.43 2.49
CA ALA A 174 -10.94 11.94 2.81
C ALA A 174 -10.95 10.43 3.04
N LEU A 175 -11.94 9.91 3.77
CA LEU A 175 -12.11 8.47 3.98
C LEU A 175 -12.37 7.74 2.67
N ALA A 176 -13.28 8.25 1.82
CA ALA A 176 -13.55 7.65 0.52
C ALA A 176 -12.29 7.60 -0.36
N LEU A 177 -11.53 8.70 -0.42
CA LEU A 177 -10.25 8.76 -1.14
C LEU A 177 -9.23 7.77 -0.59
N ALA A 178 -9.11 7.65 0.74
CA ALA A 178 -8.18 6.70 1.37
C ALA A 178 -8.52 5.24 1.01
N VAL A 179 -9.80 4.89 1.02
CA VAL A 179 -10.29 3.54 0.66
C VAL A 179 -10.06 3.26 -0.82
N THR A 180 -10.50 4.17 -1.70
CA THR A 180 -10.30 4.03 -3.15
C THR A 180 -8.82 3.93 -3.51
N TYR A 181 -7.98 4.78 -2.90
CA TYR A 181 -6.54 4.73 -3.10
C TYR A 181 -5.96 3.37 -2.66
N THR A 182 -6.36 2.87 -1.49
CA THR A 182 -5.91 1.57 -0.97
C THR A 182 -6.34 0.44 -1.90
N TRP A 183 -7.57 0.45 -2.39
CA TRP A 183 -8.07 -0.55 -3.32
C TRP A 183 -7.32 -0.52 -4.65
N MET A 184 -7.18 0.66 -5.26
CA MET A 184 -6.44 0.83 -6.52
C MET A 184 -4.99 0.35 -6.40
N ARG A 185 -4.36 0.64 -5.27
CA ARG A 185 -3.01 0.18 -4.94
C ARG A 185 -2.91 -1.35 -4.93
N GLU A 186 -3.80 -2.03 -4.22
CA GLU A 186 -3.84 -3.50 -4.15
C GLU A 186 -4.12 -4.14 -5.52
N LEU A 187 -5.08 -3.58 -6.28
CA LEU A 187 -5.43 -4.08 -7.62
C LEU A 187 -4.28 -3.94 -8.62
N GLU A 188 -3.51 -2.85 -8.56
CA GLU A 188 -2.33 -2.69 -9.43
C GLU A 188 -1.23 -3.69 -9.06
N CYS A 189 -1.05 -3.99 -7.77
CA CYS A 189 -0.15 -5.06 -7.33
C CYS A 189 -0.61 -6.44 -7.83
N ASP A 190 -1.91 -6.72 -7.79
CA ASP A 190 -2.47 -7.97 -8.35
C ASP A 190 -2.21 -8.09 -9.87
N ARG A 191 -2.34 -7.00 -10.64
CA ARG A 191 -2.02 -6.98 -12.07
C ARG A 191 -0.54 -7.25 -12.34
N ILE A 192 0.35 -6.58 -11.59
CA ILE A 192 1.80 -6.80 -11.71
C ILE A 192 2.14 -8.24 -11.34
N ALA A 193 1.59 -8.75 -10.24
CA ALA A 193 1.81 -10.12 -9.79
C ALA A 193 1.33 -11.13 -10.84
N SER A 194 0.17 -10.90 -11.47
CA SER A 194 -0.36 -11.76 -12.53
C SER A 194 0.58 -11.80 -13.75
N ARG A 195 1.11 -10.65 -14.19
CA ARG A 195 2.10 -10.59 -15.28
C ARG A 195 3.40 -11.30 -14.95
N CYS A 196 3.85 -11.24 -13.70
CA CYS A 196 5.14 -11.81 -13.29
C CYS A 196 5.07 -13.30 -12.93
N ALA A 197 4.01 -13.74 -12.25
CA ALA A 197 3.85 -15.11 -11.75
C ALA A 197 2.94 -15.98 -12.64
N GLY A 198 2.28 -15.37 -13.63
CA GLY A 198 1.29 -16.00 -14.49
C GLY A 198 -0.11 -16.02 -13.87
N GLN A 199 -1.13 -15.94 -14.74
CA GLN A 199 -2.53 -15.90 -14.36
C GLN A 199 -2.97 -17.15 -13.56
N ARG A 200 -2.47 -18.34 -13.90
CA ARG A 200 -2.79 -19.60 -13.19
C ARG A 200 -2.45 -19.52 -11.70
N SER A 201 -1.27 -18.97 -11.38
CA SER A 201 -0.80 -18.75 -10.02
C SER A 201 -1.71 -17.77 -9.27
N GLY A 202 -2.14 -16.71 -9.94
CA GLY A 202 -3.07 -15.73 -9.37
C GLY A 202 -4.46 -16.28 -9.10
N VAL A 203 -5.03 -17.06 -10.02
CA VAL A 203 -6.33 -17.72 -9.81
C VAL A 203 -6.27 -18.68 -8.62
N ALA A 204 -5.23 -19.51 -8.55
CA ALA A 204 -5.02 -20.41 -7.41
C ALA A 204 -4.91 -19.66 -6.07
N ALA A 205 -4.27 -18.49 -6.05
CA ALA A 205 -4.22 -17.64 -4.87
C ALA A 205 -5.59 -17.08 -4.49
N MET A 206 -6.38 -16.59 -5.46
CA MET A 206 -7.73 -16.06 -5.19
C MET A 206 -8.68 -17.15 -4.67
N ASP A 207 -8.60 -18.35 -5.21
CA ASP A 207 -9.38 -19.50 -4.73
C ASP A 207 -8.98 -19.91 -3.31
N ALA A 208 -7.68 -19.88 -3.00
CA ALA A 208 -7.18 -20.12 -1.65
C ALA A 208 -7.71 -19.08 -0.65
N PHE A 209 -7.63 -17.79 -0.99
CA PHE A 209 -8.10 -16.70 -0.12
C PHE A 209 -9.60 -16.73 0.10
N THR A 210 -10.38 -17.15 -0.90
CA THR A 210 -11.84 -17.28 -0.76
C THR A 210 -12.22 -18.33 0.29
N LYS A 211 -11.39 -19.38 0.45
CA LYS A 211 -11.57 -20.41 1.48
C LYS A 211 -11.15 -19.93 2.86
N TRP A 212 -10.23 -18.97 2.94
CA TRP A 212 -9.76 -18.36 4.19
C TRP A 212 -10.65 -17.18 4.60
N ARG A 213 -11.92 -17.47 4.90
CA ARG A 213 -12.86 -16.43 5.41
C ARG A 213 -12.56 -16.07 6.86
N VAL A 214 -12.45 -14.77 7.13
CA VAL A 214 -12.41 -14.24 8.49
C VAL A 214 -13.80 -14.33 9.11
N ARG A 215 -13.94 -15.09 10.21
CA ARG A 215 -15.22 -15.27 10.92
C ARG A 215 -15.66 -14.03 11.72
N ASN A 216 -14.73 -13.16 12.10
CA ASN A 216 -15.01 -11.98 12.93
C ASN A 216 -15.59 -10.83 12.07
N PRO A 217 -16.80 -10.31 12.39
CA PRO A 217 -17.48 -9.29 11.59
C PRO A 217 -16.77 -7.93 11.59
N LEU A 218 -16.19 -7.50 12.72
CA LEU A 218 -15.43 -6.25 12.79
C LEU A 218 -14.17 -6.32 11.94
N ARG A 219 -13.45 -7.45 11.99
CA ARG A 219 -12.30 -7.68 11.12
C ARG A 219 -12.70 -7.76 9.64
N ARG A 220 -13.90 -8.26 9.34
CA ARG A 220 -14.43 -8.28 7.97
C ARG A 220 -14.73 -6.87 7.47
N LEU A 221 -15.32 -6.01 8.31
CA LEU A 221 -15.58 -4.61 7.98
C LEU A 221 -14.27 -3.85 7.74
N TRP A 222 -13.30 -3.97 8.66
CA TRP A 222 -11.95 -3.39 8.47
C TRP A 222 -11.24 -3.96 7.24
N GLY A 223 -11.44 -5.25 6.97
CA GLY A 223 -10.96 -5.92 5.76
C GLY A 223 -11.52 -5.26 4.50
N ALA A 224 -12.79 -4.87 4.48
CA ALA A 224 -13.41 -4.22 3.34
C ALA A 224 -12.80 -2.83 3.04
N PHE A 225 -12.38 -2.10 4.07
CA PHE A 225 -11.70 -0.80 3.87
C PHE A 225 -10.23 -0.93 3.47
N SER A 226 -9.58 -2.04 3.83
CA SER A 226 -8.14 -2.26 3.59
C SER A 226 -7.85 -3.08 2.34
N HIS A 227 -8.80 -3.88 1.86
CA HIS A 227 -8.65 -4.70 0.66
C HIS A 227 -9.89 -4.63 -0.23
N PRO A 228 -9.70 -4.58 -1.56
CA PRO A 228 -10.81 -4.63 -2.50
C PRO A 228 -11.52 -5.99 -2.44
N PRO A 229 -12.83 -6.04 -2.78
CA PRO A 229 -13.58 -7.29 -2.91
C PRO A 229 -12.87 -8.31 -3.80
N MET A 230 -12.99 -9.60 -3.45
CA MET A 230 -12.34 -10.69 -4.18
C MET A 230 -12.71 -10.76 -5.66
N SER A 231 -13.93 -10.33 -6.04
CA SER A 231 -14.34 -10.23 -7.43
C SER A 231 -13.50 -9.22 -8.22
N LEU A 232 -13.24 -8.04 -7.66
CA LEU A 232 -12.37 -7.03 -8.29
C LEU A 232 -10.93 -7.53 -8.40
N ARG A 233 -10.42 -8.20 -7.35
CA ARG A 233 -9.07 -8.80 -7.37
C ARG A 233 -8.94 -9.87 -8.44
N ARG A 234 -9.92 -10.77 -8.54
CA ARG A 234 -9.96 -11.81 -9.57
C ARG A 234 -9.96 -11.21 -10.97
N ASN A 235 -10.74 -10.16 -11.21
CA ASN A 235 -10.75 -9.46 -12.49
C ASN A 235 -9.39 -8.84 -12.82
N ALA A 236 -8.72 -8.21 -11.83
CA ALA A 236 -7.38 -7.66 -12.01
C ALA A 236 -6.32 -8.73 -12.32
N VAL A 237 -6.50 -9.96 -11.82
CA VAL A 237 -5.64 -11.10 -12.15
C VAL A 237 -5.90 -11.62 -13.57
N LEU A 238 -7.18 -11.79 -13.94
CA LEU A 238 -7.59 -12.35 -15.23
C LEU A 238 -7.32 -11.40 -16.40
N ASP A 239 -7.43 -10.10 -16.15
CA ASP A 239 -7.25 -9.06 -17.16
C ASP A 239 -6.25 -8.00 -16.67
N PRO A 240 -4.94 -8.32 -16.68
CA PRO A 240 -3.92 -7.44 -16.14
C PRO A 240 -3.66 -6.20 -17.01
N GLU A 241 -4.12 -6.21 -18.27
CA GLU A 241 -3.92 -5.11 -19.22
C GLU A 241 -5.08 -4.09 -19.21
N ARG A 242 -6.26 -4.47 -18.71
CA ARG A 242 -7.38 -3.55 -18.56
C ARG A 242 -7.11 -2.50 -17.49
N MET A 243 -6.61 -1.36 -17.96
CA MET A 243 -6.57 -0.11 -17.21
C MET A 243 -8.01 0.42 -17.14
N THR A 244 -8.54 0.48 -15.91
CA THR A 244 -9.78 1.20 -15.55
C THR A 244 -11.08 0.76 -16.25
N GLY A 245 -11.70 -0.28 -15.69
CA GLY A 245 -13.13 -0.51 -15.79
C GLY A 245 -13.59 -1.17 -14.49
N TRP A 246 -14.29 -0.44 -13.62
CA TRP A 246 -14.80 -0.96 -12.34
C TRP A 246 -15.82 -2.09 -12.52
N PHE A 247 -16.34 -2.24 -13.74
CA PHE A 247 -17.23 -3.31 -14.15
C PHE A 247 -16.41 -4.37 -14.91
N GLY A 248 -16.39 -5.58 -14.37
CA GLY A 248 -15.83 -6.77 -15.03
C GLY A 248 -16.52 -7.04 -16.38
N PRO A 249 -16.10 -8.09 -17.11
CA PRO A 249 -16.89 -8.56 -18.25
C PRO A 249 -18.34 -8.78 -17.77
N LYS A 250 -19.30 -8.21 -18.51
CA LYS A 250 -20.69 -8.65 -18.43
C LYS A 250 -20.70 -10.01 -19.13
N ASP A 251 -20.93 -11.07 -18.36
CA ASP A 251 -21.37 -12.34 -18.91
C ASP A 251 -22.70 -12.13 -19.64
#